data_AF-A0ABD1W5N5-F1
#
_entry.id   AF-A0ABD1W5N5-F1
#
_cell.length_a   1.000
_cell.length_b   1.000
_cell.length_c   1.000
_cell.angle_alpha   90.00
_cell.angle_beta   90.00
_cell.angle_gamma   90.00
#
_symmetry.space_group_name_H-M   'P 1'
#
loop_
_entity.id
_entity.type
_entity.pdbx_description
1 polymer ?
#
loop_
_entity_poly.entity_id
_entity_poly.type
_entity_poly.pdbx_seq_one_letter_code
_entity_poly.pdbx_strand_id
1 'polypeptide(L)'
;MGEQNPTKRAIGNQNEFRQPGAIKAALAEFFSTLIFVFVGEGSGMAYNKLTGNAPNSPSGLVAAAVAHGFRLFVAVSISANISGGHVNPSVTFGLFLGGNISLFRGILYIIAQLLGSGMAYNKLTGNAPNSPSGLVAAAVAHGFRLFVAVSISANISGGHVNPSVTFGLFLGGNISLLYNKLTGNAPNSPSGLVAAAVAHGFRLFVAVSISANISGGHVNPSITFGLFLGGNISLFRGILYIIAQLLGSVIACLLLWFSTGGLTLNNSINTLPGCQSKCGNLTVPYPFGIGINAGCSIDPWFDINCDTSFNPPKAFLSKTNNQEVIDISGTKIRLKNYIASKCYNNIGGMTQENSVEVDLGTSPFSFSNENKFTVVGCDYFWLIEGKVLLHNSISSCFASCSYSIQLSDESCSGIGCCQTYIPKGLKRFTISQGTLLNNTKVFSYNPCGYSFLGEQDRYKFRVSDLFNPIFPQRILKNVPLVIDWVIGNKTCVEVQKSSDFACQENSICVDSDTGLEGYRCNCSNGYEGNPYLRPGCQG
;
A
#
# COMPACT_ATOMS: atom_id res chain seq x y z
N MET A 1 32.92 13.72 -15.73
CA MET A 1 31.96 14.28 -14.76
C MET A 1 30.65 14.51 -15.50
N GLY A 2 29.76 13.53 -15.52
CA GLY A 2 28.43 13.66 -16.09
C GLY A 2 27.46 14.02 -14.98
N GLU A 3 26.77 15.15 -15.11
CA GLU A 3 25.72 15.62 -14.20
C GLU A 3 24.66 14.54 -14.00
N GLN A 4 24.52 14.06 -12.77
CA GLN A 4 23.41 13.21 -12.36
C GLN A 4 22.13 14.05 -12.38
N ASN A 5 21.20 13.67 -13.26
CA ASN A 5 19.92 14.37 -13.42
C ASN A 5 19.06 14.15 -12.16
N PRO A 6 18.66 15.20 -11.41
CA PRO A 6 17.86 15.06 -10.21
C PRO A 6 16.47 14.46 -10.54
N THR A 7 15.94 13.63 -9.63
CA THR A 7 14.59 13.04 -9.70
C THR A 7 13.57 14.07 -10.18
N LYS A 8 12.93 13.80 -11.32
CA LYS A 8 12.02 14.76 -11.97
C LYS A 8 10.79 14.96 -11.09
N ARG A 9 10.72 16.10 -10.38
CA ARG A 9 9.59 16.47 -9.51
C ARG A 9 8.28 16.48 -10.31
N ALA A 10 7.31 15.67 -9.90
CA ALA A 10 6.02 15.59 -10.57
C ALA A 10 5.11 16.73 -10.11
N ILE A 11 4.77 17.65 -11.03
CA ILE A 11 3.75 18.67 -10.79
C ILE A 11 2.37 18.00 -10.63
N GLY A 12 2.13 16.92 -11.37
CA GLY A 12 0.83 16.25 -11.44
C GLY A 12 -0.14 16.95 -12.41
N ASN A 13 -1.39 16.50 -12.44
CA ASN A 13 -2.47 17.10 -13.24
C ASN A 13 -3.56 17.70 -12.34
N GLN A 14 -4.15 18.83 -12.70
CA GLN A 14 -5.31 19.42 -12.00
C GLN A 14 -6.49 18.45 -11.87
N ASN A 15 -6.64 17.50 -12.80
CA ASN A 15 -7.66 16.46 -12.71
C ASN A 15 -7.49 15.53 -11.50
N GLU A 16 -6.30 15.49 -10.87
CA GLU A 16 -6.07 14.74 -9.63
C GLU A 16 -6.99 15.17 -8.49
N PHE A 17 -7.37 16.45 -8.41
CA PHE A 17 -8.34 16.93 -7.40
C PHE A 17 -9.71 16.27 -7.50
N ARG A 18 -10.06 15.72 -8.67
CA ARG A 18 -11.34 15.06 -8.93
C ARG A 18 -11.22 13.54 -8.95
N GLN A 19 -10.02 12.99 -8.83
CA GLN A 19 -9.83 11.54 -8.86
C GLN A 19 -10.37 10.91 -7.57
N PRO A 20 -11.24 9.89 -7.65
CA PRO A 20 -11.80 9.23 -6.47
C PRO A 20 -10.74 8.71 -5.50
N GLY A 21 -9.62 8.19 -6.03
CA GLY A 21 -8.50 7.73 -5.21
C GLY A 21 -7.81 8.87 -4.43
N ALA A 22 -7.61 10.03 -5.06
CA ALA A 22 -7.02 11.19 -4.41
C ALA A 22 -7.94 11.79 -3.34
N ILE A 23 -9.25 11.83 -3.60
CA ILE A 23 -10.26 12.28 -2.63
C ILE A 23 -10.31 11.32 -1.43
N LYS A 24 -10.32 10.01 -1.68
CA LYS A 24 -10.28 8.98 -0.62
C LYS A 24 -9.03 9.14 0.26
N ALA A 25 -7.88 9.38 -0.36
CA ALA A 25 -6.64 9.62 0.36
C ALA A 25 -6.65 10.92 1.17
N ALA A 26 -7.21 12.00 0.60
CA ALA A 26 -7.39 13.27 1.32
C ALA A 26 -8.32 13.13 2.54
N LEU A 27 -9.42 12.38 2.41
CA LEU A 27 -10.30 12.07 3.53
C LEU A 27 -9.58 11.27 4.62
N ALA A 28 -8.73 10.31 4.23
CA ALA A 28 -7.92 9.57 5.20
C ALA A 28 -6.95 10.49 5.96
N GLU A 29 -6.28 11.42 5.26
CA GLU A 29 -5.41 12.45 5.88
C GLU A 29 -6.19 13.39 6.81
N PHE A 30 -7.43 13.76 6.45
CA PHE A 30 -8.30 14.58 7.29
C PHE A 30 -8.65 13.88 8.60
N PHE A 31 -9.18 12.65 8.54
CA PHE A 31 -9.61 11.92 9.74
C PHE A 31 -8.42 11.48 10.60
N SER A 32 -7.31 11.06 9.99
CA SER A 32 -6.11 10.71 10.74
C SER A 32 -5.51 11.92 11.45
N THR A 33 -5.47 13.09 10.80
CA THR A 33 -5.00 14.33 11.44
C THR A 33 -5.94 14.83 12.53
N LEU A 34 -7.25 14.67 12.33
CA LEU A 34 -8.25 14.98 13.35
C LEU A 34 -8.03 14.15 14.62
N ILE A 35 -7.92 12.82 14.49
CA ILE A 35 -7.69 11.92 15.63
C ILE A 35 -6.33 12.24 16.26
N PHE A 36 -5.29 12.41 15.44
CA PHE A 36 -3.95 12.77 15.87
C PHE A 36 -3.97 14.03 16.75
N VAL A 37 -4.53 15.14 16.26
CA VAL A 37 -4.59 16.42 16.99
C VAL A 37 -5.47 16.28 18.23
N PHE A 38 -6.66 15.69 18.10
CA PHE A 38 -7.63 15.56 19.20
C PHE A 38 -7.04 14.83 20.41
N VAL A 39 -6.39 13.69 20.18
CA VAL A 39 -5.81 12.88 21.25
C VAL A 39 -4.61 13.57 21.90
N GLY A 40 -3.73 14.20 21.11
CA GLY A 40 -2.54 14.83 21.67
C GLY A 40 -2.84 16.10 22.46
N GLU A 41 -3.58 17.02 21.87
CA GLU A 41 -3.95 18.26 22.56
C GLU A 41 -4.92 17.99 23.72
N GLY A 42 -5.85 17.02 23.53
CA GLY A 42 -6.72 16.53 24.60
C GLY A 42 -5.93 15.99 25.80
N SER A 43 -4.86 15.24 25.56
CA SER A 43 -4.01 14.72 26.64
C SER A 43 -3.28 15.82 27.41
N GLY A 44 -2.81 16.87 26.72
CA GLY A 44 -2.16 18.01 27.36
C GLY A 44 -3.13 18.82 28.23
N MET A 45 -4.34 19.10 27.72
CA MET A 45 -5.37 19.78 28.52
C MET A 45 -5.87 18.94 29.69
N ALA A 46 -5.99 17.62 29.50
CA ALA A 46 -6.36 16.70 30.57
C ALA A 46 -5.28 16.70 31.66
N TYR A 47 -4.00 16.68 31.30
CA TYR A 47 -2.89 16.79 32.25
C TYR A 47 -2.98 18.08 33.06
N ASN A 48 -3.11 19.23 32.40
CA ASN A 48 -3.22 20.54 33.07
C ASN A 48 -4.41 20.59 34.04
N LYS A 49 -5.55 19.99 33.66
CA LYS A 49 -6.73 19.94 34.53
C LYS A 49 -6.54 19.03 35.74
N LEU A 50 -5.88 17.88 35.56
CA LEU A 50 -5.62 16.92 36.64
C LEU A 50 -4.56 17.41 37.63
N THR A 51 -3.62 18.25 37.17
CA THR A 51 -2.51 18.75 38.00
C THR A 51 -2.74 20.17 38.54
N GLY A 52 -3.85 20.82 38.19
CA GLY A 52 -4.11 22.20 38.59
C GLY A 52 -3.12 23.20 37.96
N ASN A 53 -2.72 22.96 36.70
CA ASN A 53 -1.67 23.70 35.99
C ASN A 53 -0.29 23.63 36.67
N ALA A 54 0.04 22.51 37.33
CA ALA A 54 1.38 22.33 37.88
C ALA A 54 2.45 22.38 36.78
N PRO A 55 3.69 22.81 37.10
CA PRO A 55 4.80 22.77 36.17
C PRO A 55 5.03 21.36 35.63
N ASN A 56 5.57 21.27 34.40
CA ASN A 56 5.89 19.99 33.78
C ASN A 56 6.86 19.18 34.66
N SER A 57 6.34 18.15 35.32
CA SER A 57 7.15 17.16 36.01
C SER A 57 7.79 16.20 35.00
N PRO A 58 8.89 15.50 35.34
CA PRO A 58 9.46 14.46 34.48
C PRO A 58 8.44 13.41 34.06
N SER A 59 7.55 13.00 34.97
CA SER A 59 6.45 12.07 34.69
C SER A 59 5.41 12.66 33.73
N GLY A 60 5.12 13.96 33.83
CA GLY A 60 4.25 14.68 32.88
C GLY A 60 4.82 14.75 31.47
N LEU A 61 6.13 14.99 31.35
CA LEU A 61 6.83 14.99 30.06
C LEU A 61 6.82 13.60 29.41
N VAL A 62 7.05 12.54 30.20
CA VAL A 62 6.95 11.16 29.71
C VAL A 62 5.51 10.84 29.28
N ALA A 63 4.51 11.22 30.08
CA ALA A 63 3.11 11.01 29.72
C ALA A 63 2.74 11.73 28.41
N ALA A 64 3.17 12.98 28.23
CA ALA A 64 2.98 13.73 27.00
C ALA A 64 3.68 13.06 25.80
N ALA A 65 4.92 12.62 25.97
CA ALA A 65 5.67 11.92 24.92
C ALA A 65 5.01 10.60 24.52
N VAL A 66 4.55 9.79 25.48
CA VAL A 66 3.84 8.52 25.25
C VAL A 66 2.54 8.76 24.50
N ALA A 67 1.73 9.74 24.94
CA ALA A 67 0.50 10.12 24.26
C ALA A 67 0.77 10.55 22.80
N HIS A 68 1.85 11.32 22.59
CA HIS A 68 2.28 11.75 21.26
C HIS A 68 2.75 10.60 20.38
N GLY A 69 3.47 9.62 20.93
CA GLY A 69 3.89 8.44 20.18
C GLY A 69 2.72 7.57 19.74
N PHE A 70 1.83 7.22 20.68
CA PHE A 70 0.68 6.36 20.38
C PHE A 70 -0.32 7.02 19.44
N ARG A 71 -0.59 8.33 19.58
CA ARG A 71 -1.51 9.03 18.67
C ARG A 71 -1.03 9.00 17.22
N LEU A 72 0.28 9.16 16.98
CA LEU A 72 0.83 9.09 15.62
C LEU A 72 0.88 7.65 15.11
N PHE A 73 1.24 6.69 15.96
CA PHE A 73 1.15 5.27 15.61
C PHE A 73 -0.26 4.90 15.11
N VAL A 74 -1.30 5.26 15.86
CA VAL A 74 -2.69 4.98 15.47
C VAL A 74 -3.06 5.74 14.19
N ALA A 75 -2.77 7.05 14.11
CA ALA A 75 -3.11 7.87 12.95
C ALA A 75 -2.46 7.36 11.65
N VAL A 76 -1.20 6.94 11.70
CA VAL A 76 -0.51 6.32 10.56
C VAL A 76 -1.12 4.95 10.26
N SER A 77 -1.35 4.10 11.27
CA SER A 77 -1.88 2.74 11.06
C SER A 77 -3.22 2.73 10.30
N ILE A 78 -4.13 3.65 10.63
CA ILE A 78 -5.45 3.72 10.00
C ILE A 78 -5.42 4.35 8.59
N SER A 79 -4.35 5.05 8.23
CA SER A 79 -4.29 5.84 6.99
C SER A 79 -3.18 5.42 6.02
N ALA A 80 -2.24 4.58 6.45
CA ALA A 80 -1.07 4.17 5.67
C ALA A 80 -1.46 3.49 4.35
N ASN A 81 -2.39 2.51 4.38
CA ASN A 81 -2.83 1.79 3.17
C ASN A 81 -3.81 2.59 2.29
N ILE A 82 -4.16 3.83 2.66
CA ILE A 82 -5.11 4.67 1.91
C ILE A 82 -4.41 5.89 1.33
N SER A 83 -3.61 6.57 2.15
CA SER A 83 -2.99 7.86 1.82
C SER A 83 -1.46 7.84 1.90
N GLY A 84 -0.87 6.83 2.54
CA GLY A 84 0.52 6.85 2.98
C GLY A 84 0.70 7.32 4.43
N GLY A 85 -0.34 7.91 5.03
CA GLY A 85 -0.36 8.28 6.45
C GLY A 85 0.64 9.38 6.79
N HIS A 86 0.58 10.50 6.07
CA HIS A 86 1.48 11.62 6.27
C HIS A 86 1.16 12.37 7.57
N VAL A 87 -0.12 12.71 7.79
CA VAL A 87 -0.70 13.36 8.99
C VAL A 87 -0.03 14.71 9.34
N ASN A 88 0.87 15.20 8.48
CA ASN A 88 1.81 16.27 8.77
C ASN A 88 2.23 16.98 7.47
N PRO A 89 1.97 18.29 7.33
CA PRO A 89 2.36 19.05 6.16
C PRO A 89 3.87 19.05 5.88
N SER A 90 4.72 19.00 6.90
CA SER A 90 6.18 18.89 6.71
C SER A 90 6.58 17.53 6.13
N VAL A 91 5.89 16.45 6.52
CA VAL A 91 6.13 15.11 5.93
C VAL A 91 5.68 15.11 4.49
N THR A 92 4.49 15.62 4.19
CA THR A 92 3.97 15.76 2.81
C THR A 92 4.91 16.60 1.95
N PHE A 93 5.38 17.74 2.46
CA PHE A 93 6.29 18.63 1.75
C PHE A 93 7.61 17.95 1.41
N GLY A 94 8.23 17.27 2.37
CA GLY A 94 9.48 16.57 2.10
C GLY A 94 9.33 15.35 1.20
N LEU A 95 8.20 14.63 1.26
CA LEU A 95 7.89 13.59 0.27
C LEU A 95 7.71 14.17 -1.14
N PHE A 96 7.17 15.39 -1.26
CA PHE A 96 7.10 16.10 -2.54
C PHE A 96 8.49 16.47 -3.05
N LEU A 97 9.37 16.98 -2.17
CA LEU A 97 10.77 17.26 -2.51
C LEU A 97 11.52 16.01 -2.94
N GLY A 98 11.24 14.86 -2.31
CA GLY A 98 11.78 13.56 -2.67
C GLY A 98 11.14 12.89 -3.89
N GLY A 99 10.14 13.51 -4.53
CA GLY A 99 9.48 12.96 -5.72
C GLY A 99 8.47 11.83 -5.46
N ASN A 100 8.07 11.61 -4.20
CA ASN A 100 7.17 10.53 -3.78
C ASN A 100 5.68 10.91 -3.77
N ILE A 101 5.36 12.19 -3.98
CA ILE A 101 3.99 12.69 -4.15
C ILE A 101 3.99 13.85 -5.15
N SER A 102 2.94 13.99 -5.96
CA SER A 102 2.78 15.13 -6.87
C SER A 102 2.49 16.43 -6.12
N LEU A 103 2.75 17.58 -6.74
CA LEU A 103 2.43 18.89 -6.15
C LEU A 103 0.93 19.01 -5.83
N PHE A 104 0.05 18.67 -6.79
CA PHE A 104 -1.39 18.81 -6.59
C PHE A 104 -1.94 17.88 -5.50
N ARG A 105 -1.49 16.62 -5.45
CA ARG A 105 -1.88 15.70 -4.38
C ARG A 105 -1.31 16.13 -3.02
N GLY A 106 -0.09 16.67 -3.00
CA GLY A 106 0.51 17.26 -1.81
C GLY A 106 -0.29 18.44 -1.27
N ILE A 107 -0.73 19.36 -2.13
CA ILE A 107 -1.61 20.48 -1.75
C ILE A 107 -2.92 19.95 -1.14
N LEU A 108 -3.54 18.95 -1.79
CA LEU A 108 -4.78 18.36 -1.31
C LEU A 108 -4.62 17.74 0.10
N TYR A 109 -3.50 17.05 0.34
CA TYR A 109 -3.17 16.48 1.66
C TYR A 109 -2.99 17.57 2.71
N ILE A 110 -2.23 18.64 2.41
CA ILE A 110 -2.00 19.74 3.35
C ILE A 110 -3.32 20.41 3.73
N ILE A 111 -4.21 20.65 2.77
CA ILE A 111 -5.55 21.21 3.04
C ILE A 111 -6.33 20.28 3.99
N ALA A 112 -6.36 18.97 3.69
CA ALA A 112 -7.04 18.00 4.53
C ALA A 112 -6.48 17.94 5.96
N GLN A 113 -5.15 17.97 6.10
CA GLN A 113 -4.46 17.95 7.39
C GLN A 113 -4.78 19.21 8.22
N LEU A 114 -4.77 20.39 7.61
CA LEU A 114 -5.12 21.64 8.29
C LEU A 114 -6.59 21.69 8.72
N LEU A 115 -7.51 21.22 7.86
CA LEU A 115 -8.94 21.11 8.18
C LEU A 115 -9.18 20.13 9.33
N GLY A 116 -8.53 18.96 9.32
CA GLY A 116 -8.63 17.96 10.38
C GLY A 116 -8.15 18.50 11.72
N SER A 117 -7.03 19.22 11.72
CA SER A 117 -6.51 19.88 12.92
C SER A 117 -7.44 20.97 13.44
N GLY A 118 -7.92 21.85 12.56
CA GLY A 118 -8.87 22.90 12.94
C GLY A 118 -10.14 22.34 13.58
N MET A 119 -10.71 21.27 13.00
CA MET A 119 -11.90 20.61 13.55
C MET A 119 -11.63 19.93 14.91
N ALA A 120 -10.49 19.24 15.04
CA ALA A 120 -10.11 18.61 16.30
C ALA A 120 -9.98 19.64 17.43
N TYR A 121 -9.26 20.73 17.15
CA TYR A 121 -9.01 21.78 18.11
C TYR A 121 -10.29 22.53 18.50
N ASN A 122 -11.16 22.76 17.52
CA ASN A 122 -12.48 23.33 17.76
C ASN A 122 -13.30 22.50 18.75
N LYS A 123 -13.34 21.19 18.53
CA LYS A 123 -14.07 20.25 19.40
C LYS A 123 -13.54 20.23 20.82
N LEU A 124 -12.22 20.40 20.97
CA LEU A 124 -11.52 20.45 22.24
C LEU A 124 -11.79 21.73 23.05
N THR A 125 -12.02 22.86 22.38
CA THR A 125 -12.22 24.18 23.04
C THR A 125 -13.68 24.61 23.14
N GLY A 126 -14.61 23.91 22.51
CA GLY A 126 -16.05 24.21 22.57
C GLY A 126 -16.49 25.41 21.72
N ASN A 127 -15.61 25.99 20.92
CA ASN A 127 -15.88 27.16 20.07
C ASN A 127 -16.49 26.75 18.72
N ALA A 128 -17.67 26.14 18.67
CA ALA A 128 -18.25 25.61 17.42
C ALA A 128 -18.59 26.67 16.34
N PRO A 129 -18.09 26.56 15.10
CA PRO A 129 -18.80 27.00 13.92
C PRO A 129 -19.75 25.87 13.51
N ASN A 130 -21.05 26.15 13.52
CA ASN A 130 -22.11 25.15 13.35
C ASN A 130 -22.25 24.59 11.92
N SER A 131 -21.21 24.65 11.08
CA SER A 131 -21.25 24.05 9.74
C SER A 131 -19.86 23.76 9.14
N PRO A 132 -19.73 22.73 8.26
CA PRO A 132 -18.54 22.50 7.43
C PRO A 132 -18.17 23.70 6.56
N SER A 133 -19.15 24.49 6.13
CA SER A 133 -18.94 25.75 5.39
C SER A 133 -18.28 26.83 6.24
N GLY A 134 -18.52 26.86 7.55
CA GLY A 134 -17.86 27.79 8.49
C GLY A 134 -16.37 27.51 8.67
N LEU A 135 -15.95 26.25 8.61
CA LEU A 135 -14.53 25.87 8.64
C LEU A 135 -13.79 26.27 7.36
N VAL A 136 -14.39 26.03 6.20
CA VAL A 136 -13.82 26.45 4.90
C VAL A 136 -13.78 27.98 4.82
N ALA A 137 -14.85 28.67 5.25
CA ALA A 137 -14.88 30.13 5.31
C ALA A 137 -13.86 30.72 6.29
N ALA A 138 -13.64 30.10 7.47
CA ALA A 138 -12.61 30.56 8.41
C ALA A 138 -11.18 30.37 7.86
N ALA A 139 -10.90 29.20 7.27
CA ALA A 139 -9.61 28.90 6.64
C ALA A 139 -9.32 29.82 5.43
N VAL A 140 -10.32 30.09 4.59
CA VAL A 140 -10.20 30.95 3.40
C VAL A 140 -10.19 32.44 3.76
N ALA A 141 -11.09 32.90 4.65
CA ALA A 141 -11.17 34.31 5.04
C ALA A 141 -9.96 34.76 5.89
N HIS A 142 -9.39 33.89 6.73
CA HIS A 142 -8.16 34.21 7.47
C HIS A 142 -6.91 34.06 6.60
N GLY A 143 -6.92 33.18 5.59
CA GLY A 143 -5.90 33.13 4.54
C GLY A 143 -5.86 34.41 3.70
N PHE A 144 -7.00 35.07 3.44
CA PHE A 144 -7.04 36.34 2.72
C PHE A 144 -6.61 37.55 3.58
N ARG A 145 -6.89 37.52 4.90
CA ARG A 145 -6.37 38.53 5.86
C ARG A 145 -4.83 38.46 5.98
N LEU A 146 -4.24 37.30 5.75
CA LEU A 146 -2.79 37.07 5.74
C LEU A 146 -2.08 37.79 4.58
N PHE A 147 -2.76 38.08 3.47
CA PHE A 147 -2.18 38.80 2.33
C PHE A 147 -2.11 40.31 2.56
N VAL A 148 -2.97 40.85 3.44
CA VAL A 148 -3.08 42.30 3.70
C VAL A 148 -2.22 42.75 4.89
N ALA A 149 -1.86 41.86 5.82
CA ALA A 149 -1.08 42.20 7.01
C ALA A 149 0.46 42.19 6.84
N VAL A 150 0.98 41.89 5.64
CA VAL A 150 2.44 41.79 5.35
C VAL A 150 3.09 43.15 5.03
N SER A 151 2.37 44.27 5.14
CA SER A 151 2.98 45.59 5.16
C SER A 151 2.96 46.15 6.57
N ILE A 152 4.07 46.00 7.30
CA ILE A 152 4.67 46.92 8.31
C ILE A 152 5.46 46.13 9.37
N SER A 153 6.79 46.34 9.29
CA SER A 153 7.88 46.28 10.27
C SER A 153 8.14 45.07 11.19
N ALA A 154 9.34 44.50 10.97
CA ALA A 154 10.38 44.05 11.90
C ALA A 154 10.19 44.27 13.43
N ASN A 155 10.50 43.24 14.23
CA ASN A 155 11.75 43.22 15.03
C ASN A 155 12.01 41.85 15.68
N ILE A 156 13.28 41.47 15.72
CA ILE A 156 13.84 40.23 16.26
C ILE A 156 14.14 40.44 17.75
N SER A 157 13.61 39.60 18.65
CA SER A 157 14.32 39.21 19.87
C SER A 157 13.68 37.99 20.55
N GLY A 158 14.49 36.97 20.81
CA GLY A 158 14.27 36.02 21.92
C GLY A 158 13.32 34.86 21.66
N GLY A 159 13.81 33.81 20.99
CA GLY A 159 13.17 32.51 20.96
C GLY A 159 14.01 31.51 20.18
N HIS A 160 14.92 30.81 20.85
CA HIS A 160 15.71 29.75 20.22
C HIS A 160 14.80 28.59 19.80
N VAL A 161 14.36 28.61 18.54
CA VAL A 161 13.68 27.47 17.90
C VAL A 161 14.79 26.53 17.43
N ASN A 162 14.99 25.40 18.11
CA ASN A 162 16.10 24.50 17.82
C ASN A 162 15.77 23.62 16.57
N PRO A 163 16.44 23.79 15.42
CA PRO A 163 16.13 23.07 14.18
C PRO A 163 16.41 21.56 14.28
N SER A 164 17.18 21.15 15.30
CA SER A 164 17.67 19.79 15.54
C SER A 164 16.61 18.78 15.99
N VAL A 165 15.38 19.20 16.35
CA VAL A 165 14.34 18.26 16.81
C VAL A 165 13.32 17.91 15.72
N THR A 166 13.15 18.77 14.71
CA THR A 166 12.41 18.42 13.48
C THR A 166 13.17 17.37 12.65
N PHE A 167 14.49 17.31 12.83
CA PHE A 167 15.42 16.31 12.30
C PHE A 167 15.02 14.85 12.59
N GLY A 168 14.54 14.54 13.80
CA GLY A 168 14.27 13.17 14.24
C GLY A 168 13.00 12.54 13.66
N LEU A 169 11.99 13.36 13.32
CA LEU A 169 10.76 12.87 12.70
C LEU A 169 10.93 12.56 11.22
N PHE A 170 11.77 13.31 10.52
CA PHE A 170 11.88 13.25 9.08
C PHE A 170 12.79 12.13 8.57
N LEU A 171 13.83 11.75 9.32
CA LEU A 171 14.68 10.58 9.00
C LEU A 171 13.85 9.32 8.71
N GLY A 172 12.68 9.17 9.34
CA GLY A 172 11.90 7.96 9.17
C GLY A 172 10.71 7.98 8.21
N GLY A 173 10.37 9.12 7.58
CA GLY A 173 9.57 9.06 6.35
C GLY A 173 10.29 8.23 5.28
N ASN A 174 11.63 8.25 5.33
CA ASN A 174 12.50 7.38 4.57
C ASN A 174 12.97 6.12 5.33
N ILE A 175 12.57 5.90 6.60
CA ILE A 175 12.74 4.59 7.27
C ILE A 175 11.69 3.61 6.80
N SER A 176 10.50 4.03 6.34
CA SER A 176 9.66 3.12 5.54
C SER A 176 10.41 2.71 4.26
N LEU A 177 11.13 3.63 3.60
CA LEU A 177 12.02 3.33 2.46
C LEU A 177 13.24 2.46 2.85
N LEU A 178 13.86 2.72 4.01
CA LEU A 178 14.99 1.96 4.53
C LEU A 178 14.53 0.57 5.00
N TYR A 179 13.32 0.45 5.54
CA TYR A 179 12.64 -0.80 5.88
C TYR A 179 12.26 -1.56 4.61
N ASN A 180 11.81 -0.89 3.53
CA ASN A 180 11.62 -1.50 2.21
C ASN A 180 12.90 -2.18 1.72
N LYS A 181 14.06 -1.54 1.97
CA LYS A 181 15.39 -2.02 1.61
C LYS A 181 15.93 -3.10 2.57
N LEU A 182 15.65 -3.00 3.88
CA LEU A 182 16.07 -3.99 4.89
C LEU A 182 15.20 -5.27 4.91
N THR A 183 13.97 -5.21 4.38
CA THR A 183 13.02 -6.35 4.42
C THR A 183 12.60 -6.87 3.04
N GLY A 184 13.20 -6.37 1.95
CA GLY A 184 12.99 -6.91 0.60
C GLY A 184 11.54 -6.78 0.09
N ASN A 185 11.02 -5.55 -0.01
CA ASN A 185 9.66 -5.26 -0.48
C ASN A 185 8.51 -5.76 0.43
N ALA A 186 8.66 -5.69 1.76
CA ALA A 186 7.57 -5.93 2.69
C ALA A 186 6.47 -4.82 2.85
N PRO A 187 6.49 -3.60 2.25
CA PRO A 187 5.62 -2.51 2.70
C PRO A 187 4.16 -2.60 2.24
N ASN A 188 3.82 -3.52 1.34
CA ASN A 188 2.41 -3.79 1.02
C ASN A 188 1.82 -4.91 1.88
N SER A 189 2.63 -5.54 2.74
CA SER A 189 2.13 -6.50 3.72
C SER A 189 1.57 -5.74 4.95
N PRO A 190 0.51 -6.26 5.60
CA PRO A 190 0.00 -5.69 6.84
C PRO A 190 1.08 -5.52 7.92
N SER A 191 2.03 -6.45 8.03
CA SER A 191 3.13 -6.39 8.99
C SER A 191 4.12 -5.26 8.70
N GLY A 192 4.45 -5.01 7.43
CA GLY A 192 5.32 -3.89 7.05
C GLY A 192 4.71 -2.53 7.32
N LEU A 193 3.40 -2.38 7.09
CA LEU A 193 2.66 -1.16 7.41
C LEU A 193 2.62 -0.90 8.94
N VAL A 194 2.42 -1.96 9.74
CA VAL A 194 2.45 -1.85 11.21
C VAL A 194 3.85 -1.48 11.70
N ALA A 195 4.90 -2.12 11.19
CA ALA A 195 6.28 -1.79 11.56
C ALA A 195 6.62 -0.33 11.23
N ALA A 196 6.21 0.16 10.06
CA ALA A 196 6.33 1.56 9.68
C ALA A 196 5.58 2.47 10.66
N ALA A 197 4.32 2.17 10.99
CA ALA A 197 3.53 2.98 11.91
C ALA A 197 4.14 3.04 13.33
N VAL A 198 4.64 1.91 13.84
CA VAL A 198 5.33 1.83 15.14
C VAL A 198 6.58 2.70 15.13
N ALA A 199 7.40 2.61 14.07
CA ALA A 199 8.58 3.44 13.92
C ALA A 199 8.25 4.94 13.85
N HIS A 200 7.13 5.33 13.23
CA HIS A 200 6.66 6.72 13.22
C HIS A 200 6.26 7.17 14.64
N GLY A 201 5.52 6.35 15.37
CA GLY A 201 5.12 6.63 16.76
C GLY A 201 6.31 6.83 17.70
N PHE A 202 7.26 5.88 17.71
CA PHE A 202 8.45 6.00 18.56
C PHE A 202 9.33 7.20 18.23
N ARG A 203 9.41 7.62 16.96
CA ARG A 203 10.12 8.85 16.58
C ARG A 203 9.48 10.10 17.17
N LEU A 204 8.16 10.22 17.09
CA LEU A 204 7.48 11.36 17.70
C LEU A 204 7.59 11.32 19.23
N PHE A 205 7.56 10.14 19.85
CA PHE A 205 7.86 9.98 21.28
C PHE A 205 9.24 10.55 21.64
N VAL A 206 10.30 10.19 20.91
CA VAL A 206 11.65 10.71 21.16
C VAL A 206 11.73 12.23 20.90
N ALA A 207 11.15 12.70 19.79
CA ALA A 207 11.18 14.12 19.44
C ALA A 207 10.49 14.97 20.51
N VAL A 208 9.33 14.54 21.01
CA VAL A 208 8.61 15.24 22.08
C VAL A 208 9.38 15.16 23.39
N SER A 209 9.99 14.02 23.72
CA SER A 209 10.82 13.88 24.93
C SER A 209 11.97 14.90 24.98
N ILE A 210 12.58 15.21 23.84
CA ILE A 210 13.71 16.15 23.73
C ILE A 210 13.25 17.61 23.62
N SER A 211 12.09 17.88 23.00
CA SER A 211 11.65 19.25 22.68
C SER A 211 10.48 19.79 23.48
N ALA A 212 9.73 18.97 24.21
CA ALA A 212 8.53 19.42 24.92
C ALA A 212 8.82 20.58 25.88
N ASN A 213 9.96 20.53 26.59
CA ASN A 213 10.35 21.58 27.53
C ASN A 213 11.02 22.81 26.89
N ILE A 214 11.25 22.79 25.57
CA ILE A 214 11.91 23.88 24.82
C ILE A 214 10.88 24.61 23.97
N SER A 215 10.11 23.86 23.17
CA SER A 215 9.19 24.38 22.16
C SER A 215 7.80 23.76 22.21
N GLY A 216 7.48 22.96 23.24
CA GLY A 216 6.23 22.20 23.30
C GLY A 216 6.17 21.01 22.34
N GLY A 217 7.22 20.76 21.55
CA GLY A 217 7.33 19.57 20.71
C GLY A 217 6.26 19.47 19.61
N HIS A 218 5.89 20.58 18.98
CA HIS A 218 4.84 20.61 17.95
C HIS A 218 5.18 19.72 16.74
N VAL A 219 6.38 19.91 16.19
CA VAL A 219 7.00 19.18 15.05
C VAL A 219 6.09 18.88 13.84
N ASN A 220 4.98 19.61 13.71
CA ASN A 220 3.93 19.41 12.73
C ASN A 220 3.18 20.74 12.50
N PRO A 221 3.19 21.30 11.28
CA PRO A 221 2.47 22.54 10.97
C PRO A 221 0.98 22.49 11.26
N SER A 222 0.33 21.32 11.14
CA SER A 222 -1.07 21.16 11.50
C SER A 222 -1.32 21.35 12.99
N ILE A 223 -0.40 20.89 13.86
CA ILE A 223 -0.50 21.12 15.31
C ILE A 223 -0.32 22.61 15.62
N THR A 224 0.73 23.21 15.05
CA THR A 224 0.97 24.66 15.19
C THR A 224 -0.24 25.49 14.74
N PHE A 225 -0.88 25.09 13.63
CA PHE A 225 -2.08 25.74 13.10
C PHE A 225 -3.29 25.57 14.03
N GLY A 226 -3.51 24.37 14.57
CA GLY A 226 -4.59 24.12 15.53
C GLY A 226 -4.43 24.98 16.79
N LEU A 227 -3.22 25.02 17.35
CA LEU A 227 -2.89 25.86 18.51
C LEU A 227 -3.07 27.36 18.21
N PHE A 228 -2.76 27.79 16.98
CA PHE A 228 -2.99 29.18 16.57
C PHE A 228 -4.48 29.51 16.53
N LEU A 229 -5.30 28.67 15.89
CA LEU A 229 -6.75 28.82 15.88
C LEU A 229 -7.34 28.82 17.31
N GLY A 230 -6.65 28.16 18.23
CA GLY A 230 -6.99 28.13 19.63
C GLY A 230 -6.58 29.31 20.49
N GLY A 231 -5.82 30.26 19.95
CA GLY A 231 -5.26 31.36 20.74
C GLY A 231 -4.10 30.96 21.66
N ASN A 232 -3.60 29.73 21.58
CA ASN A 232 -2.48 29.24 22.41
C ASN A 232 -1.10 29.65 21.86
N ILE A 233 -1.02 30.09 20.61
CA ILE A 233 0.19 30.65 20.01
C ILE A 233 -0.17 31.87 19.15
N SER A 234 0.64 32.93 19.24
CA SER A 234 0.49 34.11 18.37
C SER A 234 0.76 33.75 16.91
N LEU A 235 0.13 34.45 15.97
CA LEU A 235 0.37 34.28 14.53
C LEU A 235 1.86 34.28 14.16
N PHE A 236 2.61 35.27 14.66
CA PHE A 236 4.04 35.42 14.35
C PHE A 236 4.86 34.21 14.81
N ARG A 237 4.70 33.79 16.08
CA ARG A 237 5.34 32.56 16.57
C ARG A 237 4.89 31.33 15.79
N GLY A 238 3.61 31.22 15.43
CA GLY A 238 3.10 30.13 14.61
C GLY A 238 3.82 30.03 13.25
N ILE A 239 4.00 31.15 12.57
CA ILE A 239 4.75 31.21 11.30
C ILE A 239 6.20 30.75 11.49
N LEU A 240 6.88 31.22 12.53
CA LEU A 240 8.26 30.79 12.82
C LEU A 240 8.36 29.27 13.07
N TYR A 241 7.39 28.69 13.77
CA TYR A 241 7.32 27.25 13.97
C TYR A 241 7.13 26.49 12.65
N ILE A 242 6.22 26.94 11.78
CA ILE A 242 5.98 26.31 10.48
C ILE A 242 7.25 26.39 9.60
N ILE A 243 7.92 27.54 9.55
CA ILE A 243 9.17 27.69 8.81
C ILE A 243 10.23 26.73 9.35
N ALA A 244 10.42 26.66 10.67
CA ALA A 244 11.37 25.73 11.29
C ALA A 244 11.03 24.27 10.98
N GLN A 245 9.74 23.91 10.99
CA GLN A 245 9.25 22.57 10.70
C GLN A 245 9.43 22.18 9.21
N LEU A 246 9.33 23.13 8.28
CA LEU A 246 9.60 22.90 6.86
C LEU A 246 11.11 22.84 6.59
N LEU A 247 11.91 23.72 7.20
CA LEU A 247 13.37 23.69 7.10
C LEU A 247 13.95 22.37 7.63
N GLY A 248 13.44 21.87 8.77
CA GLY A 248 13.86 20.58 9.29
C GLY A 248 13.54 19.42 8.34
N SER A 249 12.41 19.50 7.61
CA SER A 249 12.10 18.54 6.54
C SER A 249 13.12 18.62 5.38
N VAL A 250 13.48 19.82 4.93
CA VAL A 250 14.50 20.01 3.88
C VAL A 250 15.85 19.44 4.30
N ILE A 251 16.31 19.80 5.50
CA ILE A 251 17.61 19.34 6.04
C ILE A 251 17.64 17.81 6.11
N ALA A 252 16.57 17.20 6.60
CA ALA A 252 16.53 15.75 6.72
C ALA A 252 16.39 15.05 5.37
N CYS A 253 15.67 15.61 4.38
CA CYS A 253 15.72 15.15 2.99
C CYS A 253 17.16 15.16 2.45
N LEU A 254 17.88 16.27 2.63
CA LEU A 254 19.26 16.42 2.17
C LEU A 254 20.19 15.42 2.87
N LEU A 255 20.09 15.29 4.19
CA LEU A 255 20.93 14.37 4.96
C LEU A 255 20.68 12.92 4.61
N LEU A 256 19.43 12.54 4.37
CA LEU A 256 19.12 11.22 3.86
C LEU A 256 19.76 11.01 2.50
N TRP A 257 19.56 11.96 1.57
CA TRP A 257 20.17 11.91 0.25
C TRP A 257 21.71 11.78 0.32
N PHE A 258 22.37 12.56 1.18
CA PHE A 258 23.81 12.47 1.41
C PHE A 258 24.22 11.13 2.06
N SER A 259 23.50 10.70 3.10
CA SER A 259 23.80 9.47 3.84
C SER A 259 23.55 8.21 3.01
N THR A 260 22.68 8.28 2.01
CA THR A 260 22.37 7.17 1.11
C THR A 260 23.03 7.34 -0.26
N GLY A 261 24.00 8.24 -0.44
CA GLY A 261 24.71 8.41 -1.71
C GLY A 261 23.81 8.78 -2.90
N GLY A 262 22.66 9.39 -2.63
CA GLY A 262 21.68 9.74 -3.66
C GLY A 262 20.90 8.56 -4.24
N LEU A 263 20.86 7.41 -3.55
CA LEU A 263 19.99 6.28 -3.89
C LEU A 263 18.55 6.76 -4.13
N THR A 264 18.15 6.72 -5.39
CA THR A 264 16.77 6.89 -5.83
C THR A 264 16.12 5.51 -5.83
N LEU A 265 14.83 5.41 -5.49
CA LEU A 265 14.01 4.23 -5.83
C LEU A 265 13.83 4.16 -7.36
N ASN A 266 14.92 4.00 -8.09
CA ASN A 266 14.85 3.38 -9.38
C ASN A 266 14.64 1.90 -9.06
N ASN A 267 13.37 1.47 -9.07
CA ASN A 267 13.06 0.19 -9.70
C ASN A 267 13.53 0.35 -11.15
N SER A 268 14.84 0.27 -11.36
CA SER A 268 15.43 0.16 -12.67
C SER A 268 14.92 -1.18 -13.16
N ILE A 269 13.81 -1.13 -13.90
CA ILE A 269 13.24 -2.29 -14.57
C ILE A 269 14.26 -2.66 -15.62
N ASN A 270 15.22 -3.47 -15.20
CA ASN A 270 16.36 -3.85 -16.01
C ASN A 270 15.93 -5.05 -16.83
N THR A 271 15.37 -4.75 -18.00
CA THR A 271 15.25 -5.69 -19.10
C THR A 271 16.65 -6.03 -19.60
N LEU A 272 16.84 -7.24 -20.12
CA LEU A 272 18.13 -7.60 -20.73
C LEU A 272 18.47 -6.58 -21.83
N PRO A 273 19.68 -5.99 -21.86
CA PRO A 273 20.07 -5.03 -22.89
C PRO A 273 19.92 -5.62 -24.30
N GLY A 274 19.31 -4.85 -25.21
CA GLY A 274 19.00 -5.30 -26.57
C GLY A 274 17.64 -5.99 -26.72
N CYS A 275 16.91 -6.23 -25.63
CA CYS A 275 15.57 -6.83 -25.65
C CYS A 275 14.46 -5.80 -25.48
N GLN A 276 13.28 -6.13 -26.02
CA GLN A 276 12.08 -5.31 -25.86
C GLN A 276 11.64 -5.29 -24.39
N SER A 277 11.35 -4.09 -23.88
CA SER A 277 11.04 -3.88 -22.46
C SER A 277 9.56 -3.87 -22.12
N LYS A 278 8.68 -3.62 -23.09
CA LYS A 278 7.24 -3.45 -22.87
C LYS A 278 6.38 -4.23 -23.84
N CYS A 279 5.30 -4.82 -23.33
CA CYS A 279 4.22 -5.39 -24.10
C CYS A 279 2.91 -4.67 -23.74
N GLY A 280 2.43 -3.77 -24.60
CA GLY A 280 1.34 -2.87 -24.26
C GLY A 280 1.70 -2.01 -23.04
N ASN A 281 0.90 -2.13 -21.97
CA ASN A 281 1.15 -1.44 -20.70
C ASN A 281 2.03 -2.22 -19.71
N LEU A 282 2.31 -3.50 -19.99
CA LEU A 282 3.15 -4.32 -19.13
C LEU A 282 4.63 -4.02 -19.39
N THR A 283 5.39 -3.76 -18.33
CA THR A 283 6.86 -3.71 -18.41
C THR A 283 7.40 -5.04 -17.90
N VAL A 284 8.29 -5.68 -18.66
CA VAL A 284 8.76 -7.05 -18.40
C VAL A 284 10.19 -7.03 -17.86
N PRO A 285 10.43 -7.21 -16.55
CA PRO A 285 11.78 -7.23 -15.98
C PRO A 285 12.49 -8.56 -16.25
N TYR A 286 13.83 -8.54 -16.39
CA TYR A 286 14.60 -9.79 -16.34
C TYR A 286 14.50 -10.41 -14.93
N PRO A 287 14.29 -11.73 -14.74
CA PRO A 287 14.60 -12.84 -15.65
C PRO A 287 13.57 -13.16 -16.74
N PHE A 288 12.46 -12.40 -16.81
CA PHE A 288 11.49 -12.53 -17.89
C PHE A 288 11.95 -11.76 -19.13
N GLY A 289 11.53 -12.22 -20.30
CA GLY A 289 11.92 -11.62 -21.58
C GLY A 289 10.79 -11.68 -22.59
N ILE A 290 10.65 -10.64 -23.41
CA ILE A 290 9.68 -10.65 -24.52
C ILE A 290 10.30 -11.38 -25.71
N GLY A 291 9.57 -12.35 -26.26
CA GLY A 291 9.97 -13.12 -27.44
C GLY A 291 10.26 -14.59 -27.12
N ILE A 292 9.64 -15.49 -27.88
CA ILE A 292 9.75 -16.94 -27.68
C ILE A 292 11.10 -17.43 -28.20
N ASN A 293 11.92 -18.02 -27.32
CA ASN A 293 13.29 -18.45 -27.58
C ASN A 293 14.18 -17.35 -28.18
N ALA A 294 13.88 -16.08 -27.88
CA ALA A 294 14.63 -14.94 -28.40
C ALA A 294 15.95 -14.69 -27.65
N GLY A 295 16.22 -15.45 -26.59
CA GLY A 295 17.38 -15.24 -25.70
C GLY A 295 17.23 -14.03 -24.78
N CYS A 296 16.00 -13.52 -24.61
CA CYS A 296 15.71 -12.33 -23.80
C CYS A 296 15.31 -12.64 -22.34
N SER A 297 15.11 -13.91 -22.02
CA SER A 297 14.76 -14.41 -20.69
C SER A 297 15.90 -15.31 -20.15
N ILE A 298 15.84 -15.67 -18.88
CA ILE A 298 16.83 -16.58 -18.28
C ILE A 298 16.67 -18.03 -18.73
N ASP A 299 15.44 -18.42 -19.06
CA ASP A 299 15.04 -19.76 -19.45
C ASP A 299 13.74 -19.67 -20.25
N PRO A 300 13.48 -20.53 -21.25
CA PRO A 300 12.28 -20.47 -22.08
C PRO A 300 10.93 -20.52 -21.32
N TRP A 301 10.89 -20.98 -20.07
CA TRP A 301 9.69 -20.87 -19.23
C TRP A 301 9.35 -19.42 -18.84
N PHE A 302 10.34 -18.52 -18.86
CA PHE A 302 10.23 -17.10 -18.54
C PHE A 302 10.00 -16.22 -19.78
N ASP A 303 9.79 -16.83 -20.95
CA ASP A 303 9.42 -16.12 -22.17
C ASP A 303 7.98 -15.59 -22.07
N ILE A 304 7.85 -14.29 -22.39
CA ILE A 304 6.59 -13.59 -22.55
C ILE A 304 6.29 -13.51 -24.05
N ASN A 305 5.22 -14.18 -24.46
CA ASN A 305 4.64 -13.99 -25.78
C ASN A 305 3.84 -12.68 -25.80
N CYS A 306 4.31 -11.70 -26.57
CA CYS A 306 3.59 -10.44 -26.75
C CYS A 306 2.74 -10.50 -28.01
N ASP A 307 1.45 -10.76 -27.84
CA ASP A 307 0.51 -10.88 -28.94
C ASP A 307 0.02 -9.48 -29.38
N THR A 308 0.45 -9.10 -30.57
CA THR A 308 0.14 -7.81 -31.21
C THR A 308 -1.17 -7.82 -32.01
N SER A 309 -1.87 -8.96 -32.07
CA SER A 309 -3.23 -9.01 -32.64
C SER A 309 -4.25 -8.26 -31.79
N PHE A 310 -3.95 -8.04 -30.50
CA PHE A 310 -4.75 -7.22 -29.58
C PHE A 310 -4.31 -5.75 -29.61
N ASN A 311 -5.26 -4.85 -29.35
CA ASN A 311 -4.99 -3.42 -29.17
C ASN A 311 -5.52 -2.92 -27.81
N PRO A 312 -4.64 -2.58 -26.84
CA PRO A 312 -3.17 -2.70 -26.90
C PRO A 312 -2.68 -4.17 -26.90
N PRO A 313 -1.42 -4.43 -27.30
CA PRO A 313 -0.84 -5.77 -27.25
C PRO A 313 -0.92 -6.41 -25.87
N LYS A 314 -1.10 -7.74 -25.83
CA LYS A 314 -1.26 -8.51 -24.60
C LYS A 314 -0.11 -9.47 -24.39
N ALA A 315 0.28 -9.63 -23.12
CA ALA A 315 1.37 -10.51 -22.72
C ALA A 315 0.83 -11.86 -22.24
N PHE A 316 1.47 -12.96 -22.65
CA PHE A 316 1.12 -14.32 -22.23
C PHE A 316 2.36 -15.11 -21.84
N LEU A 317 2.23 -16.01 -20.86
CA LEU A 317 3.29 -16.96 -20.52
C LEU A 317 3.43 -18.03 -21.63
N SER A 318 4.55 -18.01 -22.34
CA SER A 318 4.77 -18.74 -23.61
C SER A 318 4.52 -20.26 -23.53
N LYS A 319 5.02 -20.91 -22.47
CA LYS A 319 4.94 -22.38 -22.31
C LYS A 319 3.79 -22.87 -21.43
N THR A 320 2.86 -21.97 -21.10
CA THR A 320 1.64 -22.33 -20.37
C THR A 320 0.44 -22.37 -21.33
N ASN A 321 -0.75 -22.75 -20.87
CA ASN A 321 -1.98 -22.68 -21.65
C ASN A 321 -2.44 -21.22 -21.88
N ASN A 322 -1.59 -20.37 -22.48
CA ASN A 322 -1.80 -18.96 -22.82
C ASN A 322 -2.41 -18.12 -21.68
N GLN A 323 -1.79 -18.16 -20.50
CA GLN A 323 -2.23 -17.34 -19.37
C GLN A 323 -1.81 -15.87 -19.57
N GLU A 324 -2.78 -14.96 -19.62
CA GLU A 324 -2.54 -13.51 -19.82
C GLU A 324 -1.87 -12.91 -18.57
N VAL A 325 -0.72 -12.27 -18.76
CA VAL A 325 0.04 -11.59 -17.71
C VAL A 325 -0.40 -10.14 -17.62
N ILE A 326 -0.85 -9.74 -16.42
CA ILE A 326 -1.32 -8.40 -16.12
C ILE A 326 -0.23 -7.56 -15.47
N ASP A 327 0.61 -8.17 -14.64
CA ASP A 327 1.68 -7.50 -13.92
C ASP A 327 2.77 -8.48 -13.48
N ILE A 328 4.02 -8.01 -13.42
CA ILE A 328 5.17 -8.76 -12.90
C ILE A 328 5.84 -7.86 -11.87
N SER A 329 5.84 -8.27 -10.60
CA SER A 329 6.38 -7.45 -9.51
C SER A 329 7.17 -8.31 -8.54
N GLY A 330 8.47 -8.04 -8.41
CA GLY A 330 9.34 -8.76 -7.48
C GLY A 330 9.27 -10.28 -7.70
N THR A 331 8.78 -11.01 -6.70
CA THR A 331 8.72 -12.47 -6.68
C THR A 331 7.41 -13.06 -7.21
N LYS A 332 6.49 -12.23 -7.72
CA LYS A 332 5.13 -12.63 -8.09
C LYS A 332 4.79 -12.23 -9.52
N ILE A 333 3.95 -13.04 -10.16
CA ILE A 333 3.32 -12.75 -11.45
C ILE A 333 1.81 -12.71 -11.21
N ARG A 334 1.15 -11.68 -11.73
CA ARG A 334 -0.31 -11.55 -11.68
C ARG A 334 -0.88 -11.88 -13.04
N LEU A 335 -1.70 -12.91 -13.08
CA LEU A 335 -2.39 -13.39 -14.25
C LEU A 335 -3.84 -12.88 -14.28
N LYS A 336 -4.40 -12.81 -15.48
CA LYS A 336 -5.84 -12.64 -15.67
C LYS A 336 -6.55 -13.80 -14.99
N ASN A 337 -7.61 -13.49 -14.24
CA ASN A 337 -8.32 -14.49 -13.48
C ASN A 337 -9.24 -15.36 -14.35
N TYR A 338 -9.66 -16.49 -13.82
CA TYR A 338 -10.62 -17.41 -14.39
C TYR A 338 -11.75 -17.62 -13.39
N ILE A 339 -13.00 -17.61 -13.87
CA ILE A 339 -14.18 -17.66 -13.01
C ILE A 339 -14.99 -18.88 -13.41
N ALA A 340 -15.15 -19.80 -12.49
CA ALA A 340 -16.11 -20.87 -12.62
C ALA A 340 -17.51 -20.34 -12.30
N SER A 341 -18.51 -20.77 -13.04
CA SER A 341 -19.89 -20.32 -12.85
C SER A 341 -20.88 -21.44 -13.03
N LYS A 342 -22.00 -21.34 -12.31
CA LYS A 342 -23.16 -22.19 -12.57
C LYS A 342 -24.45 -21.45 -12.32
N CYS A 343 -25.31 -21.46 -13.33
CA CYS A 343 -26.58 -20.76 -13.31
C CYS A 343 -27.75 -21.74 -13.47
N TYR A 344 -28.88 -21.35 -12.88
CA TYR A 344 -30.13 -22.10 -12.92
C TYR A 344 -31.26 -21.24 -13.45
N ASN A 345 -32.37 -21.86 -13.81
CA ASN A 345 -33.65 -21.20 -14.08
C ASN A 345 -34.61 -21.32 -12.88
N ASN A 346 -35.80 -20.75 -13.01
CA ASN A 346 -36.84 -20.71 -11.97
C ASN A 346 -37.42 -22.08 -11.57
N ILE A 347 -37.21 -23.13 -12.38
CA ILE A 347 -37.65 -24.50 -12.10
C ILE A 347 -36.50 -25.40 -11.62
N GLY A 348 -35.32 -24.82 -11.35
CA GLY A 348 -34.13 -25.56 -10.89
C GLY A 348 -33.38 -26.32 -12.00
N GLY A 349 -33.70 -26.04 -13.27
CA GLY A 349 -32.93 -26.53 -14.42
C GLY A 349 -31.65 -25.73 -14.62
N MET A 350 -30.53 -26.41 -14.83
CA MET A 350 -29.24 -25.78 -15.13
C MET A 350 -29.30 -25.09 -16.51
N THR A 351 -28.83 -23.85 -16.58
CA THR A 351 -28.80 -23.06 -17.82
C THR A 351 -27.38 -22.80 -18.33
N GLN A 352 -26.42 -22.68 -17.42
CA GLN A 352 -25.03 -22.44 -17.74
C GLN A 352 -24.14 -23.14 -16.73
N GLU A 353 -23.08 -23.76 -17.23
CA GLU A 353 -21.99 -24.32 -16.42
C GLU A 353 -20.65 -23.97 -17.08
N ASN A 354 -19.76 -23.38 -16.30
CA ASN A 354 -18.39 -23.10 -16.70
C ASN A 354 -17.45 -23.62 -15.62
N SER A 355 -16.66 -24.63 -15.95
CA SER A 355 -15.63 -25.19 -15.08
C SER A 355 -14.28 -24.52 -15.35
N VAL A 356 -13.42 -24.44 -14.34
CA VAL A 356 -12.08 -23.87 -14.45
C VAL A 356 -11.06 -24.92 -14.03
N GLU A 357 -10.12 -25.19 -14.94
CA GLU A 357 -8.88 -25.92 -14.66
C GLU A 357 -7.72 -25.04 -15.10
N VAL A 358 -6.75 -24.85 -14.20
CA VAL A 358 -5.50 -24.17 -14.51
C VAL A 358 -4.36 -25.07 -14.08
N ASP A 359 -3.50 -25.40 -15.05
CA ASP A 359 -2.33 -26.24 -14.84
C ASP A 359 -1.04 -25.47 -15.17
N LEU A 360 -0.14 -25.42 -14.21
CA LEU A 360 1.21 -24.89 -14.36
C LEU A 360 2.22 -26.02 -14.68
N GLY A 361 1.79 -27.29 -14.69
CA GLY A 361 2.60 -28.43 -15.11
C GLY A 361 3.94 -28.53 -14.37
N THR A 362 5.00 -28.80 -15.12
CA THR A 362 6.40 -28.86 -14.64
C THR A 362 7.12 -27.51 -14.68
N SER A 363 6.40 -26.42 -14.93
CA SER A 363 6.98 -25.07 -14.99
C SER A 363 7.63 -24.68 -13.65
N PRO A 364 8.50 -23.66 -13.61
CA PRO A 364 9.01 -23.09 -12.38
C PRO A 364 7.97 -22.27 -11.57
N PHE A 365 6.68 -22.35 -11.92
CA PHE A 365 5.62 -21.55 -11.30
C PHE A 365 4.76 -22.35 -10.32
N SER A 366 4.23 -21.69 -9.28
CA SER A 366 3.21 -22.28 -8.37
C SER A 366 2.17 -21.23 -8.00
N PHE A 367 0.96 -21.65 -7.63
CA PHE A 367 -0.04 -20.71 -7.13
C PHE A 367 0.36 -20.17 -5.77
N SER A 368 0.31 -18.85 -5.65
CA SER A 368 0.72 -18.17 -4.44
C SER A 368 -0.28 -18.37 -3.31
N ASN A 369 0.21 -18.48 -2.07
CA ASN A 369 -0.62 -18.47 -0.87
C ASN A 369 -1.28 -17.09 -0.60
N GLU A 370 -0.93 -16.07 -1.38
CA GLU A 370 -1.67 -14.80 -1.41
C GLU A 370 -3.04 -14.92 -2.08
N ASN A 371 -3.34 -16.04 -2.75
CA ASN A 371 -4.68 -16.27 -3.27
C ASN A 371 -5.61 -16.86 -2.22
N LYS A 372 -6.87 -16.42 -2.25
CA LYS A 372 -7.98 -17.08 -1.55
C LYS A 372 -8.92 -17.72 -2.55
N PHE A 373 -9.27 -18.98 -2.30
CA PHE A 373 -10.36 -19.64 -3.00
C PHE A 373 -11.67 -19.04 -2.50
N THR A 374 -12.42 -18.41 -3.40
CA THR A 374 -13.61 -17.63 -3.08
C THR A 374 -14.81 -18.20 -3.80
N VAL A 375 -15.88 -18.46 -3.06
CA VAL A 375 -17.20 -18.85 -3.55
C VAL A 375 -18.18 -17.72 -3.26
N VAL A 376 -18.97 -17.34 -4.27
CA VAL A 376 -20.01 -16.32 -4.17
C VAL A 376 -21.31 -16.90 -4.71
N GLY A 377 -22.34 -16.93 -3.88
CA GLY A 377 -23.62 -17.53 -4.21
C GLY A 377 -24.34 -18.07 -2.98
N CYS A 378 -25.55 -18.56 -3.21
CA CYS A 378 -26.38 -19.21 -2.21
C CYS A 378 -26.70 -20.64 -2.67
N ASP A 379 -26.62 -21.63 -1.77
CA ASP A 379 -26.85 -23.06 -2.09
C ASP A 379 -25.75 -23.70 -2.94
N TYR A 380 -24.53 -23.15 -2.90
CA TYR A 380 -23.38 -23.66 -3.66
C TYR A 380 -22.27 -24.13 -2.73
N PHE A 381 -21.82 -25.38 -2.91
CA PHE A 381 -20.50 -25.80 -2.45
C PHE A 381 -19.59 -25.96 -3.66
N TRP A 382 -18.36 -25.46 -3.53
CA TRP A 382 -17.32 -25.68 -4.52
C TRP A 382 -16.12 -26.35 -3.87
N LEU A 383 -15.54 -27.25 -4.63
CA LEU A 383 -14.34 -27.99 -4.30
C LEU A 383 -13.22 -27.45 -5.17
N ILE A 384 -12.11 -27.07 -4.55
CA ILE A 384 -10.86 -26.87 -5.25
C ILE A 384 -9.99 -28.09 -4.99
N GLU A 385 -9.88 -28.92 -6.00
CA GLU A 385 -8.95 -30.03 -6.01
C GLU A 385 -7.66 -29.53 -6.63
N GLY A 386 -6.53 -29.86 -6.04
CA GLY A 386 -5.27 -29.50 -6.62
C GLY A 386 -4.16 -30.44 -6.26
N LYS A 387 -3.07 -30.31 -7.00
CA LYS A 387 -1.91 -31.20 -6.89
C LYS A 387 -0.72 -30.42 -6.34
N VAL A 388 -0.23 -30.86 -5.18
CA VAL A 388 1.02 -30.39 -4.58
C VAL A 388 2.01 -31.52 -4.70
N LEU A 389 2.99 -31.39 -5.62
CA LEU A 389 3.94 -32.46 -5.94
C LEU A 389 3.24 -33.78 -6.32
N LEU A 390 3.30 -34.79 -5.44
CA LEU A 390 2.70 -36.11 -5.60
C LEU A 390 1.39 -36.30 -4.80
N HIS A 391 0.99 -35.33 -3.97
CA HIS A 391 -0.18 -35.43 -3.11
C HIS A 391 -1.36 -34.63 -3.67
N ASN A 392 -2.54 -35.24 -3.59
CA ASN A 392 -3.79 -34.55 -3.87
C ASN A 392 -4.19 -33.74 -2.63
N SER A 393 -4.51 -32.47 -2.84
CA SER A 393 -5.10 -31.59 -1.85
C SER A 393 -6.52 -31.26 -2.29
N ILE A 394 -7.45 -31.32 -1.37
CA ILE A 394 -8.84 -30.92 -1.61
C ILE A 394 -9.18 -29.88 -0.56
N SER A 395 -9.68 -28.73 -1.00
CA SER A 395 -10.30 -27.73 -0.12
C SER A 395 -11.71 -27.47 -0.59
N SER A 396 -12.61 -27.19 0.34
CA SER A 396 -14.02 -26.94 0.05
C SER A 396 -14.43 -25.60 0.63
N CYS A 397 -15.39 -24.96 -0.03
CA CYS A 397 -16.06 -23.78 0.49
C CYS A 397 -17.55 -23.88 0.18
N PHE A 398 -18.38 -23.64 1.19
CA PHE A 398 -19.83 -23.69 1.07
C PHE A 398 -20.43 -22.34 1.44
N ALA A 399 -21.27 -21.81 0.55
CA ALA A 399 -22.01 -20.58 0.77
C ALA A 399 -23.51 -20.90 0.83
N SER A 400 -24.07 -20.74 2.03
CA SER A 400 -25.47 -21.02 2.36
C SER A 400 -26.28 -19.73 2.44
N CYS A 401 -27.58 -19.80 2.18
CA CYS A 401 -28.51 -18.70 2.44
C CYS A 401 -29.88 -19.29 2.81
N SER A 402 -30.52 -18.75 3.85
CA SER A 402 -31.93 -19.06 4.14
C SER A 402 -32.87 -17.94 3.66
N TYR A 403 -32.48 -16.68 3.89
CA TYR A 403 -33.19 -15.45 3.45
C TYR A 403 -32.18 -14.31 3.27
N SER A 404 -32.54 -13.25 2.53
CA SER A 404 -31.65 -12.12 2.26
C SER A 404 -31.24 -11.29 3.50
N ILE A 405 -31.98 -11.41 4.61
CA ILE A 405 -31.81 -10.60 5.84
C ILE A 405 -30.52 -10.93 6.61
N GLN A 406 -29.91 -12.10 6.39
CA GLN A 406 -28.65 -12.50 7.05
C GLN A 406 -27.39 -12.07 6.29
N LEU A 407 -27.56 -11.41 5.13
CA LEU A 407 -26.45 -11.01 4.29
C LEU A 407 -25.90 -9.66 4.77
N SER A 408 -24.59 -9.63 5.01
CA SER A 408 -23.86 -8.41 5.36
C SER A 408 -22.74 -8.18 4.36
N ASP A 409 -22.59 -6.94 3.91
CA ASP A 409 -21.46 -6.54 3.10
C ASP A 409 -20.14 -6.80 3.87
N GLU A 410 -19.07 -7.08 3.12
CA GLU A 410 -17.73 -7.38 3.62
C GLU A 410 -17.58 -8.68 4.46
N SER A 411 -18.68 -9.36 4.83
CA SER A 411 -18.64 -10.66 5.49
C SER A 411 -18.58 -11.81 4.47
N CYS A 412 -17.59 -12.70 4.60
CA CYS A 412 -17.42 -13.87 3.71
C CYS A 412 -17.06 -15.13 4.52
N SER A 413 -18.01 -15.56 5.36
CA SER A 413 -17.82 -16.63 6.34
C SER A 413 -18.81 -17.79 6.19
N GLY A 414 -19.34 -18.02 4.99
CA GLY A 414 -20.23 -19.13 4.65
C GLY A 414 -21.69 -18.75 4.42
N ILE A 415 -22.04 -17.45 4.50
CA ILE A 415 -23.37 -16.93 4.14
C ILE A 415 -23.25 -16.02 2.92
N GLY A 416 -23.77 -16.46 1.76
CA GLY A 416 -23.63 -15.75 0.47
C GLY A 416 -22.21 -15.69 -0.12
N CYS A 417 -21.18 -15.80 0.73
CA CYS A 417 -19.78 -15.85 0.35
C CYS A 417 -18.99 -16.75 1.30
N CYS A 418 -18.06 -17.52 0.75
CA CYS A 418 -17.13 -18.33 1.51
C CYS A 418 -15.71 -18.17 0.96
N GLN A 419 -14.73 -18.05 1.85
CA GLN A 419 -13.30 -17.99 1.49
C GLN A 419 -12.49 -19.02 2.26
N THR A 420 -11.54 -19.67 1.58
CA THR A 420 -10.57 -20.57 2.19
C THR A 420 -9.19 -20.44 1.53
N TYR A 421 -8.17 -20.92 2.23
CA TYR A 421 -6.79 -20.88 1.77
C TYR A 421 -6.47 -22.07 0.86
N ILE A 422 -5.47 -21.89 0.01
CA ILE A 422 -4.88 -22.98 -0.75
C ILE A 422 -3.53 -23.42 -0.13
N PRO A 423 -3.13 -24.68 -0.30
CA PRO A 423 -1.80 -25.12 0.14
C PRO A 423 -0.70 -24.45 -0.70
N LYS A 424 0.48 -24.29 -0.09
CA LYS A 424 1.69 -23.86 -0.80
C LYS A 424 2.14 -24.92 -1.81
N GLY A 425 2.84 -24.50 -2.87
CA GLY A 425 3.38 -25.40 -3.90
C GLY A 425 2.34 -25.98 -4.85
N LEU A 426 1.11 -25.46 -4.84
CA LEU A 426 0.03 -25.91 -5.73
C LEU A 426 0.42 -25.66 -7.20
N LYS A 427 0.39 -26.71 -8.03
CA LYS A 427 0.74 -26.65 -9.46
C LYS A 427 -0.47 -26.65 -10.38
N ARG A 428 -1.51 -27.36 -9.97
CA ARG A 428 -2.76 -27.48 -10.71
C ARG A 428 -3.89 -27.29 -9.74
N PHE A 429 -4.94 -26.61 -10.19
CA PHE A 429 -6.22 -26.68 -9.53
C PHE A 429 -7.36 -26.90 -10.52
N THR A 430 -8.37 -27.62 -10.07
CA THR A 430 -9.65 -27.81 -10.73
C THR A 430 -10.74 -27.37 -9.77
N ILE A 431 -11.63 -26.52 -10.26
CA ILE A 431 -12.78 -26.03 -9.50
C ILE A 431 -14.00 -26.87 -9.90
N SER A 432 -14.42 -27.74 -9.00
CA SER A 432 -15.58 -28.62 -9.12
C SER A 432 -16.73 -28.10 -8.26
N GLN A 433 -17.98 -28.39 -8.63
CA GLN A 433 -19.15 -27.72 -8.05
C GLN A 433 -20.28 -28.67 -7.68
N GLY A 434 -21.09 -28.27 -6.70
CA GLY A 434 -22.37 -28.88 -6.41
C GLY A 434 -23.34 -27.92 -5.73
N THR A 435 -24.62 -28.31 -5.73
CA THR A 435 -25.72 -27.61 -5.06
C THR A 435 -26.47 -28.57 -4.14
N LEU A 436 -26.99 -28.10 -3.00
CA LEU A 436 -27.75 -28.97 -2.10
C LEU A 436 -29.24 -29.02 -2.47
N LEU A 437 -29.81 -27.92 -2.98
CA LEU A 437 -31.26 -27.79 -3.25
C LEU A 437 -31.57 -27.37 -4.70
N ASN A 438 -30.62 -27.57 -5.62
CA ASN A 438 -30.72 -27.19 -7.04
C ASN A 438 -31.17 -25.74 -7.26
N ASN A 439 -30.80 -24.82 -6.34
CA ASN A 439 -31.11 -23.39 -6.41
C ASN A 439 -32.63 -23.06 -6.44
N THR A 440 -33.51 -24.03 -6.17
CA THR A 440 -34.98 -23.84 -6.24
C THR A 440 -35.52 -22.79 -5.26
N LYS A 441 -34.86 -22.61 -4.11
CA LYS A 441 -35.28 -21.67 -3.05
C LYS A 441 -34.68 -20.27 -3.17
N VAL A 442 -33.58 -20.10 -3.92
CA VAL A 442 -32.79 -18.85 -3.92
C VAL A 442 -32.69 -18.19 -5.29
N PHE A 443 -33.17 -18.85 -6.36
CA PHE A 443 -33.14 -18.36 -7.74
C PHE A 443 -33.64 -16.91 -7.88
N SER A 444 -34.70 -16.54 -7.15
CA SER A 444 -35.32 -15.20 -7.23
C SER A 444 -34.36 -14.04 -6.96
N TYR A 445 -33.26 -14.27 -6.24
CA TYR A 445 -32.24 -13.27 -5.92
C TYR A 445 -30.79 -13.76 -6.08
N ASN A 446 -30.57 -15.02 -6.47
CA ASN A 446 -29.26 -15.58 -6.81
C ASN A 446 -29.35 -16.62 -7.94
N PRO A 447 -29.50 -16.18 -9.21
CA PRO A 447 -29.64 -17.09 -10.34
C PRO A 447 -28.33 -17.82 -10.71
N CYS A 448 -27.18 -17.27 -10.31
CA CYS A 448 -25.86 -17.81 -10.62
C CYS A 448 -24.95 -17.83 -9.40
N GLY A 449 -24.20 -18.92 -9.24
CA GLY A 449 -23.08 -19.04 -8.32
C GLY A 449 -21.76 -18.92 -9.08
N TYR A 450 -20.76 -18.35 -8.43
CA TYR A 450 -19.44 -18.12 -8.99
C TYR A 450 -18.35 -18.61 -8.03
N SER A 451 -17.24 -19.05 -8.60
CA SER A 451 -16.05 -19.43 -7.84
C SER A 451 -14.77 -19.05 -8.58
N PHE A 452 -13.77 -18.60 -7.84
CA PHE A 452 -12.48 -18.20 -8.41
C PHE A 452 -11.37 -18.25 -7.36
N LEU A 453 -10.13 -18.29 -7.84
CA LEU A 453 -8.93 -18.14 -7.04
C LEU A 453 -8.32 -16.76 -7.32
N GLY A 454 -8.08 -15.94 -6.30
CA GLY A 454 -7.57 -14.59 -6.56
C GLY A 454 -6.89 -13.94 -5.37
N GLU A 455 -6.09 -12.91 -5.67
CA GLU A 455 -5.31 -12.13 -4.71
C GLU A 455 -6.18 -11.67 -3.53
N GLN A 456 -5.72 -11.96 -2.32
CA GLN A 456 -6.36 -11.54 -1.09
C GLN A 456 -6.53 -10.02 -1.04
N ASP A 457 -7.55 -9.57 -0.32
CA ASP A 457 -7.91 -8.15 -0.13
C ASP A 457 -8.34 -7.37 -1.39
N ARG A 458 -8.20 -7.94 -2.61
CA ARG A 458 -8.73 -7.36 -3.85
C ARG A 458 -10.22 -7.57 -4.02
N TYR A 459 -10.76 -8.64 -3.43
CA TYR A 459 -12.19 -8.92 -3.43
C TYR A 459 -12.79 -8.65 -2.04
N LYS A 460 -13.89 -7.89 -2.03
CA LYS A 460 -14.77 -7.71 -0.88
C LYS A 460 -16.18 -8.07 -1.29
N PHE A 461 -16.81 -8.97 -0.54
CA PHE A 461 -18.17 -9.39 -0.79
C PHE A 461 -19.14 -8.22 -0.66
N ARG A 462 -20.09 -8.16 -1.58
CA ARG A 462 -21.26 -7.28 -1.50
C ARG A 462 -22.49 -8.12 -1.72
N VAL A 463 -23.57 -7.84 -1.00
CA VAL A 463 -24.86 -8.53 -1.20
C VAL A 463 -25.34 -8.41 -2.65
N SER A 464 -25.04 -7.27 -3.30
CA SER A 464 -25.34 -7.05 -4.72
C SER A 464 -24.70 -8.06 -5.66
N ASP A 465 -23.59 -8.69 -5.26
CA ASP A 465 -22.84 -9.62 -6.10
C ASP A 465 -23.63 -10.88 -6.45
N LEU A 466 -24.62 -11.24 -5.62
CA LEU A 466 -25.46 -12.40 -5.82
C LEU A 466 -26.40 -12.27 -7.04
N PHE A 467 -26.72 -11.05 -7.46
CA PHE A 467 -27.67 -10.79 -8.55
C PHE A 467 -27.12 -9.83 -9.62
N ASN A 468 -25.87 -9.37 -9.48
CA ASN A 468 -25.29 -8.43 -10.44
C ASN A 468 -24.71 -9.16 -11.66
N PRO A 469 -25.26 -8.95 -12.87
CA PRO A 469 -24.79 -9.64 -14.08
C PRO A 469 -23.38 -9.24 -14.52
N ILE A 470 -22.86 -8.09 -14.04
CA ILE A 470 -21.53 -7.57 -14.36
C ILE A 470 -20.47 -8.12 -13.38
N PHE A 471 -20.89 -8.92 -12.40
CA PHE A 471 -20.00 -9.48 -11.38
C PHE A 471 -18.78 -10.18 -11.98
N PRO A 472 -18.90 -11.11 -12.97
CA PRO A 472 -17.74 -11.79 -13.53
C PRO A 472 -16.73 -10.81 -14.16
N GLN A 473 -17.19 -9.83 -14.94
CA GLN A 473 -16.32 -8.85 -15.59
C GLN A 473 -15.58 -7.99 -14.56
N ARG A 474 -16.23 -7.68 -13.43
CA ARG A 474 -15.61 -6.94 -12.32
C ARG A 474 -14.48 -7.75 -11.66
N ILE A 475 -14.68 -9.04 -11.44
CA ILE A 475 -13.65 -9.94 -10.88
C ILE A 475 -12.48 -10.06 -11.86
N LEU A 476 -12.76 -10.35 -13.13
CA LEU A 476 -11.74 -10.42 -14.19
C LEU A 476 -10.89 -9.14 -14.29
N LYS A 477 -11.46 -7.97 -13.98
CA LYS A 477 -10.76 -6.68 -14.06
C LYS A 477 -9.93 -6.37 -12.80
N ASN A 478 -10.44 -6.70 -11.62
CA ASN A 478 -9.93 -6.16 -10.36
C ASN A 478 -9.23 -7.19 -9.46
N VAL A 479 -9.45 -8.48 -9.69
CA VAL A 479 -8.96 -9.55 -8.83
C VAL A 479 -8.07 -10.47 -9.65
N PRO A 480 -6.75 -10.26 -9.69
CA PRO A 480 -5.83 -11.11 -10.43
C PRO A 480 -5.62 -12.47 -9.73
N LEU A 481 -5.19 -13.46 -10.50
CA LEU A 481 -4.66 -14.73 -9.99
C LEU A 481 -3.15 -14.58 -9.80
N VAL A 482 -2.62 -14.89 -8.62
CA VAL A 482 -1.20 -14.67 -8.30
C VAL A 482 -0.42 -15.98 -8.37
N ILE A 483 0.72 -15.98 -9.05
CA ILE A 483 1.65 -17.11 -9.05
C ILE A 483 3.03 -16.67 -8.56
N ASP A 484 3.70 -17.58 -7.89
CA ASP A 484 5.11 -17.53 -7.51
C ASP A 484 5.98 -18.17 -8.59
N TRP A 485 7.23 -17.72 -8.72
CA TRP A 485 8.22 -18.32 -9.62
C TRP A 485 9.55 -18.62 -8.92
N VAL A 486 10.31 -19.61 -9.39
CA VAL A 486 11.64 -19.97 -8.85
C VAL A 486 12.67 -20.17 -9.97
N ILE A 487 13.96 -20.07 -9.67
CA ILE A 487 15.04 -20.43 -10.60
C ILE A 487 15.54 -21.83 -10.27
N GLY A 488 15.60 -22.69 -11.29
CA GLY A 488 16.08 -24.05 -11.19
C GLY A 488 15.27 -24.91 -10.21
N ASN A 489 15.87 -26.01 -9.76
CA ASN A 489 15.29 -26.99 -8.84
C ASN A 489 16.25 -27.36 -7.69
N LYS A 490 17.31 -26.58 -7.48
CA LYS A 490 18.33 -26.83 -6.46
C LYS A 490 18.27 -25.76 -5.37
N THR A 491 18.71 -26.11 -4.17
CA THR A 491 18.89 -25.15 -3.08
C THR A 491 20.11 -24.25 -3.34
N CYS A 492 20.17 -23.12 -2.64
CA CYS A 492 21.29 -22.19 -2.69
C CYS A 492 22.63 -22.85 -2.38
N VAL A 493 22.67 -23.74 -1.38
CA VAL A 493 23.90 -24.45 -0.97
C VAL A 493 24.42 -25.37 -2.09
N GLU A 494 23.51 -25.99 -2.84
CA GLU A 494 23.86 -26.90 -3.93
C GLU A 494 24.27 -26.14 -5.20
N VAL A 495 23.53 -25.09 -5.56
CA VAL A 495 23.73 -24.39 -6.83
C VAL A 495 24.94 -23.44 -6.82
N GLN A 496 25.35 -22.92 -5.66
CA GLN A 496 26.54 -22.06 -5.55
C GLN A 496 27.84 -22.74 -6.02
N LYS A 497 27.85 -24.07 -6.09
CA LYS A 497 28.98 -24.89 -6.56
C LYS A 497 28.87 -25.25 -8.04
N SER A 498 27.79 -24.84 -8.71
CA SER A 498 27.48 -25.18 -10.09
C SER A 498 27.81 -24.02 -11.04
N SER A 499 28.12 -24.35 -12.28
CA SER A 499 28.23 -23.39 -13.39
C SER A 499 26.93 -22.65 -13.68
N ASP A 500 25.79 -23.23 -13.28
CA ASP A 500 24.45 -22.75 -13.64
C ASP A 500 23.88 -21.78 -12.59
N PHE A 501 24.76 -21.22 -11.75
CA PHE A 501 24.39 -20.24 -10.74
C PHE A 501 24.03 -18.91 -11.39
N ALA A 502 22.77 -18.51 -11.23
CA ALA A 502 22.18 -17.36 -11.92
C ALA A 502 22.53 -16.01 -11.28
N CYS A 503 22.79 -15.99 -9.97
CA CYS A 503 23.00 -14.76 -9.22
C CYS A 503 24.33 -14.12 -9.60
N GLN A 504 24.30 -12.81 -9.86
CA GLN A 504 25.47 -12.01 -10.25
C GLN A 504 26.11 -11.34 -9.04
N GLU A 505 27.12 -10.50 -9.27
CA GLU A 505 27.85 -9.82 -8.20
C GLU A 505 26.94 -8.96 -7.31
N ASN A 506 27.35 -8.80 -6.04
CA ASN A 506 26.63 -8.07 -5.00
C ASN A 506 25.18 -8.53 -4.78
N SER A 507 24.92 -9.82 -4.98
CA SER A 507 23.63 -10.43 -4.71
C SER A 507 23.76 -11.65 -3.79
N ILE A 508 22.66 -11.98 -3.11
CA ILE A 508 22.51 -13.13 -2.25
C ILE A 508 21.55 -14.13 -2.89
N CYS A 509 21.86 -15.41 -2.71
CA CYS A 509 20.94 -16.49 -3.05
C CYS A 509 19.95 -16.69 -1.89
N VAL A 510 18.67 -16.84 -2.23
CA VAL A 510 17.58 -17.09 -1.28
C VAL A 510 16.83 -18.34 -1.71
N ASP A 511 16.77 -19.34 -0.84
CA ASP A 511 16.01 -20.57 -1.08
C ASP A 511 14.51 -20.28 -1.24
N SER A 512 13.85 -21.07 -2.09
CA SER A 512 12.42 -20.93 -2.33
C SER A 512 11.58 -21.29 -1.10
N ASP A 513 10.64 -20.41 -0.76
CA ASP A 513 9.62 -20.60 0.29
C ASP A 513 8.21 -20.85 -0.29
N THR A 514 8.15 -21.09 -1.60
CA THR A 514 6.92 -21.20 -2.41
C THR A 514 6.26 -22.57 -2.32
N GLY A 515 6.94 -23.54 -1.69
CA GLY A 515 6.59 -24.96 -1.70
C GLY A 515 7.18 -25.73 -2.89
N LEU A 516 7.95 -25.06 -3.75
CA LEU A 516 8.79 -25.67 -4.78
C LEU A 516 10.27 -25.59 -4.39
N GLU A 517 11.05 -26.60 -4.78
CA GLU A 517 12.52 -26.52 -4.75
C GLU A 517 13.03 -25.52 -5.80
N GLY A 518 14.17 -24.91 -5.53
CA GLY A 518 14.75 -23.83 -6.34
C GLY A 518 15.15 -22.63 -5.49
N TYR A 519 15.63 -21.58 -6.15
CA TYR A 519 16.11 -20.38 -5.47
C TYR A 519 15.75 -19.10 -6.22
N ARG A 520 16.00 -17.96 -5.59
CA ARG A 520 15.96 -16.63 -6.19
C ARG A 520 17.23 -15.86 -5.82
N CYS A 521 17.49 -14.79 -6.55
CA CYS A 521 18.60 -13.88 -6.28
C CYS A 521 18.01 -12.56 -5.80
N ASN A 522 18.59 -12.00 -4.74
CA ASN A 522 18.22 -10.69 -4.24
C ASN A 522 19.47 -9.83 -4.10
N CYS A 523 19.38 -8.52 -4.30
CA CYS A 523 20.54 -7.67 -4.08
C CYS A 523 20.97 -7.71 -2.61
N SER A 524 22.28 -7.71 -2.38
CA SER A 524 22.86 -7.61 -1.03
C SER A 524 22.48 -6.28 -0.39
N ASN A 525 22.47 -6.23 0.94
CA ASN A 525 22.18 -5.01 1.68
C ASN A 525 23.08 -3.85 1.21
N GLY A 526 22.44 -2.73 0.81
CA GLY A 526 23.12 -1.56 0.27
C GLY A 526 23.07 -1.44 -1.26
N TYR A 527 22.98 -2.57 -1.97
CA TYR A 527 23.01 -2.62 -3.43
C TYR A 527 21.59 -2.65 -4.04
N GLU A 528 21.45 -2.14 -5.26
CA GLU A 528 20.22 -2.07 -6.04
C GLU A 528 20.45 -2.48 -7.50
N GLY A 529 19.36 -2.77 -8.22
CA GLY A 529 19.41 -3.19 -9.62
C GLY A 529 18.85 -4.58 -9.82
N ASN A 530 19.40 -5.31 -10.79
CA ASN A 530 18.91 -6.64 -11.14
C ASN A 530 19.98 -7.69 -10.80
N PRO A 531 19.71 -8.58 -9.83
CA PRO A 531 20.69 -9.55 -9.36
C PRO A 531 20.98 -10.68 -10.37
N TYR A 532 20.30 -10.70 -11.50
CA TYR A 532 20.47 -11.71 -12.55
C TYR A 532 21.21 -11.17 -13.79
N LEU A 533 21.44 -9.85 -13.90
CA LEU A 533 22.12 -9.22 -15.04
C LEU A 533 23.52 -8.79 -14.67
N ARG A 534 24.49 -8.89 -15.60
CA ARG A 534 25.82 -8.30 -15.42
C ARG A 534 25.75 -6.77 -15.56
N PRO A 535 26.45 -5.99 -14.72
CA PRO A 535 27.49 -6.39 -13.74
C PRO A 535 26.98 -6.77 -12.33
N GLY A 536 25.72 -7.14 -12.16
CA GLY A 536 25.10 -7.46 -10.88
C GLY A 536 24.47 -6.23 -10.22
N CYS A 537 24.19 -6.34 -8.92
CA CYS A 537 23.65 -5.21 -8.18
C CYS A 537 24.73 -4.15 -7.92
N GLN A 538 24.35 -2.87 -7.99
CA GLN A 538 25.25 -1.72 -7.88
C GLN A 538 24.89 -0.89 -6.64
N GLY A 539 25.90 -0.33 -5.96
CA GLY A 539 25.76 0.32 -4.65
C GLY A 539 26.41 1.69 -4.58
#